data_AF-A0A9P5JIU9-F1
#
_entry.id   AF-A0A9P5JIU9-F1
#
_cell.length_a   1.000
_cell.length_b   1.000
_cell.length_c   1.000
_cell.angle_alpha   90.00
_cell.angle_beta   90.00
_cell.angle_gamma   90.00
#
_symmetry.space_group_name_H-M   'P 1'
#
loop_
_entity.id
_entity.type
_entity.pdbx_description
1 polymer ?
#
loop_
_entity_poly.entity_id
_entity_poly.type
_entity_poly.pdbx_seq_one_letter_code
_entity_poly.pdbx_strand_id
1 'polypeptide(L)'
;MVHNFKDPFLVERFLDLSQLLDLLLPITSVCSRWRNVAISTGKLWTLVIINPTRSAETESQIIKIFLERSANTSIIVHLVGPHDLASEYHPGFMQLFELALPHLGRCFVFRFDYLVEPMVYNIFPLPSMAILHTIFLFGKVPNASSVTLFEDPASYLRVKDLTIFGIPVTPFPQNTVSKLIISPYYTPEVWVLPFVESLP
;
A
#
# COMPACT_ATOMS: atom_id res chain seq x y z
N MET A 1 21.00 -3.97 1.53
CA MET A 1 20.91 -3.07 2.70
C MET A 1 19.48 -3.14 3.20
N VAL A 2 19.21 -3.95 4.23
CA VAL A 2 17.86 -4.13 4.79
C VAL A 2 17.67 -3.02 5.82
N HIS A 3 16.81 -2.05 5.55
CA HIS A 3 16.49 -1.01 6.53
C HIS A 3 15.71 -1.64 7.69
N ASN A 4 16.17 -1.41 8.92
CA ASN A 4 15.58 -1.96 10.13
C ASN A 4 14.40 -1.05 10.53
N PHE A 5 13.18 -1.38 10.10
CA PHE A 5 11.95 -0.61 10.34
C PHE A 5 11.41 -0.79 11.77
N LYS A 6 12.21 -0.47 12.78
CA LYS A 6 11.78 -0.53 14.19
C LYS A 6 11.14 0.76 14.70
N ASP A 7 11.16 1.83 13.91
CA ASP A 7 10.67 3.14 14.34
C ASP A 7 9.22 3.38 13.89
N PRO A 8 8.23 3.39 14.82
CA PRO A 8 6.84 3.71 14.49
C PRO A 8 6.69 5.13 13.92
N PHE A 9 7.63 6.05 14.17
CA PHE A 9 7.61 7.40 13.61
C PHE A 9 7.96 7.46 12.11
N LEU A 10 8.52 6.39 11.53
CA LEU A 10 8.67 6.30 10.07
C LEU A 10 7.31 6.20 9.37
N VAL A 11 6.30 5.59 10.01
CA VAL A 11 4.92 5.52 9.50
C VAL A 11 4.33 6.92 9.37
N GLU A 12 4.61 7.82 10.32
CA GLU A 12 4.18 9.21 10.24
C GLU A 12 4.97 10.02 9.20
N ARG A 13 6.26 9.75 8.98
CA ARG A 13 7.01 10.41 7.89
C ARG A 13 6.59 9.98 6.49
N PHE A 14 5.90 8.84 6.36
CA PHE A 14 5.25 8.44 5.12
C PHE A 14 3.96 9.23 4.83
N LEU A 15 3.48 10.09 5.75
CA LEU A 15 2.22 10.83 5.59
C LEU A 15 2.27 11.96 4.56
N ASP A 16 3.43 12.28 4.00
CA ASP A 16 3.57 13.32 2.96
C ASP A 16 4.14 12.81 1.63
N LEU A 17 3.94 11.52 1.37
CA LEU A 17 4.39 10.89 0.12
C LEU A 17 3.74 11.49 -1.14
N SER A 18 2.54 12.07 -1.02
CA SER A 18 1.90 12.84 -2.09
C SER A 18 2.74 14.04 -2.54
N GLN A 19 3.46 14.69 -1.62
CA GLN A 19 4.39 15.79 -1.95
C GLN A 19 5.60 15.34 -2.76
N LEU A 20 5.89 14.03 -2.80
CA LEU A 20 7.02 13.51 -3.56
C LEU A 20 6.78 13.67 -5.07
N LEU A 21 5.53 13.55 -5.54
CA LEU A 21 5.14 13.91 -6.91
C LEU A 21 5.39 15.39 -7.18
N ASP A 22 5.01 16.25 -6.24
CA ASP A 22 5.21 17.70 -6.33
C ASP A 22 6.70 18.10 -6.27
N LEU A 23 7.57 17.24 -5.73
CA LEU A 23 9.00 17.43 -5.69
C LEU A 23 9.71 16.93 -6.97
N LEU A 24 9.27 15.79 -7.52
CA LEU A 24 9.90 15.18 -8.70
C LEU A 24 9.67 15.99 -9.96
N LEU A 25 8.48 16.57 -10.14
CA LEU A 25 8.17 17.36 -11.32
C LEU A 25 9.12 18.58 -11.47
N PRO A 26 9.32 19.43 -10.45
CA PRO A 26 10.31 20.51 -10.48
C PRO A 26 11.73 20.06 -10.78
N ILE A 27 12.17 18.93 -10.20
CA ILE A 27 13.52 18.38 -10.44
C ILE A 27 13.73 18.08 -11.93
N THR A 28 12.71 17.55 -12.61
CA THR A 28 12.78 17.27 -14.05
C THR A 28 12.71 18.52 -14.94
N SER A 29 12.34 19.68 -14.39
CA SER A 29 12.27 20.94 -15.13
C SER A 29 13.48 21.86 -14.97
N VAL A 30 14.39 21.63 -14.01
CA VAL A 30 15.54 22.51 -13.73
C VAL A 30 16.43 22.72 -14.96
N CYS A 31 17.02 21.64 -15.49
CA CYS A 31 17.76 21.65 -16.75
C CYS A 31 17.86 20.23 -17.33
N SER A 32 18.31 20.09 -18.57
CA SER A 32 18.42 18.79 -19.27
C SER A 32 19.27 17.78 -18.50
N ARG A 33 20.36 18.24 -17.86
CA ARG A 33 21.23 17.37 -17.04
C ARG A 33 20.48 16.78 -15.85
N TRP A 34 19.73 17.59 -15.10
CA TRP A 34 18.96 17.14 -13.94
C TRP A 34 17.84 16.21 -14.35
N ARG A 35 17.13 16.52 -15.45
CA ARG A 35 16.13 15.64 -16.04
C ARG A 35 16.71 14.26 -16.37
N ASN A 36 17.86 14.20 -17.02
CA ASN A 36 18.51 12.93 -17.40
C ASN A 36 18.91 12.12 -16.16
N VAL A 37 19.43 12.78 -15.12
CA VAL A 37 19.75 12.11 -13.85
C VAL A 37 18.47 11.58 -13.19
N ALA A 38 17.41 12.39 -13.12
CA ALA A 38 16.15 11.99 -12.51
C ALA A 38 15.53 10.79 -13.24
N ILE A 39 15.45 10.85 -14.58
CA ILE A 39 14.87 9.77 -15.40
C ILE A 39 15.69 8.47 -15.31
N SER A 40 17.03 8.56 -15.29
CA SER A 40 17.89 7.36 -15.22
C SER A 40 17.98 6.76 -13.81
N THR A 41 17.55 7.48 -12.77
CA THR A 41 17.59 7.01 -11.38
C THR A 41 16.26 6.36 -11.01
N GLY A 42 16.10 5.07 -11.32
CA GLY A 42 14.86 4.33 -11.06
C GLY A 42 14.34 4.38 -9.61
N LYS A 43 15.24 4.55 -8.64
CA LYS A 43 14.91 4.71 -7.21
C LYS A 43 14.03 5.93 -6.90
N LEU A 44 14.05 6.95 -7.75
CA LEU A 44 13.19 8.14 -7.59
C LEU A 44 11.74 7.87 -7.97
N TRP A 45 11.47 6.78 -8.70
CA TRP A 45 10.16 6.46 -9.26
C TRP A 45 9.51 5.25 -8.59
N THR A 46 10.04 4.81 -7.45
CA THR A 46 9.60 3.58 -6.77
C THR A 46 8.26 3.73 -6.09
N LEU A 47 7.83 4.95 -5.78
CA LEU A 47 6.57 5.22 -5.13
C LEU A 47 5.46 5.45 -6.16
N VAL A 48 4.58 4.47 -6.32
CA VAL A 48 3.39 4.54 -7.17
C VAL A 48 2.21 4.89 -6.28
N ILE A 49 1.73 6.12 -6.40
CA ILE A 49 0.49 6.56 -5.75
C ILE A 49 -0.65 6.37 -6.75
N ILE A 50 -1.72 5.72 -6.30
CA ILE A 50 -2.97 5.61 -7.05
C ILE A 50 -4.00 6.46 -6.33
N ASN A 51 -4.28 7.63 -6.90
CA ASN A 51 -5.21 8.59 -6.34
C ASN A 51 -6.40 8.84 -7.30
N PRO A 52 -7.60 8.34 -6.97
CA PRO A 52 -8.78 8.45 -7.82
C PRO A 52 -9.38 9.87 -7.87
N THR A 53 -8.83 10.85 -7.15
CA THR A 53 -9.32 12.24 -7.21
C THR A 53 -8.98 12.96 -8.51
N ARG A 54 -8.03 12.42 -9.29
CA ARG A 54 -7.65 12.94 -10.62
C ARG A 54 -8.44 12.22 -11.71
N SER A 55 -8.43 12.78 -12.93
CA SER A 55 -8.99 12.06 -14.08
C SER A 55 -8.26 10.72 -14.24
N ALA A 56 -9.03 9.66 -14.52
CA ALA A 56 -8.48 8.31 -14.67
C ALA A 56 -7.40 8.25 -15.77
N GLU A 57 -7.53 9.05 -16.83
CA GLU A 57 -6.53 9.13 -17.90
C GLU A 57 -5.19 9.72 -17.40
N THR A 58 -5.23 10.87 -16.72
CA THR A 58 -4.02 11.50 -16.18
C THR A 58 -3.34 10.60 -15.18
N GLU A 59 -4.10 9.99 -14.26
CA GLU A 59 -3.55 9.10 -13.26
C GLU A 59 -2.96 7.83 -13.89
N SER A 60 -3.62 7.27 -14.92
CA SER A 60 -3.09 6.14 -15.68
C SER A 60 -1.75 6.45 -16.32
N GLN A 61 -1.58 7.64 -16.89
CA GLN A 61 -0.33 8.08 -17.50
C GLN A 61 0.78 8.23 -16.45
N ILE A 62 0.45 8.82 -15.29
CA ILE A 62 1.40 8.98 -14.17
C ILE A 62 1.87 7.61 -13.68
N ILE A 63 0.93 6.69 -13.40
CA ILE A 63 1.25 5.33 -12.95
C ILE A 63 2.16 4.62 -13.94
N LYS A 64 1.84 4.67 -15.23
CA LYS A 64 2.67 4.07 -16.30
C LYS A 64 4.09 4.64 -16.29
N ILE A 65 4.24 5.96 -16.20
CA ILE A 65 5.55 6.62 -16.16
C ILE A 65 6.36 6.15 -14.95
N PHE A 66 5.75 6.06 -13.76
CA PHE A 66 6.44 5.63 -12.55
C PHE A 66 6.84 4.14 -12.62
N LEU A 67 5.95 3.29 -13.12
CA LEU A 67 6.22 1.86 -13.30
C LEU A 67 7.33 1.61 -14.33
N GLU A 68 7.32 2.33 -15.44
CA GLU A 68 8.34 2.26 -16.49
C GLU A 68 9.70 2.75 -15.95
N ARG A 69 9.73 3.94 -15.33
CA ARG A 69 10.99 4.55 -14.86
C ARG A 69 11.59 3.85 -13.65
N SER A 70 10.78 3.21 -12.81
CA SER A 70 11.30 2.37 -11.72
C SER A 70 12.00 1.11 -12.22
N ALA A 71 11.79 0.72 -13.49
CA ALA A 71 12.42 -0.41 -14.17
C ALA A 71 12.25 -1.74 -13.41
N ASN A 72 13.33 -2.28 -12.81
CA ASN A 72 13.31 -3.50 -12.01
C ASN A 72 13.50 -3.22 -10.50
N THR A 73 13.44 -1.96 -10.09
CA THR A 73 13.58 -1.57 -8.68
C THR A 73 12.34 -1.98 -7.90
N SER A 74 12.50 -2.34 -6.63
CA SER A 74 11.38 -2.57 -5.72
C SER A 74 10.51 -1.33 -5.60
N ILE A 75 9.19 -1.51 -5.69
CA ILE A 75 8.22 -0.42 -5.65
C ILE A 75 7.43 -0.40 -4.33
N ILE A 76 6.89 0.76 -4.02
CA ILE A 76 5.90 0.99 -2.98
C ILE A 76 4.62 1.38 -3.71
N VAL A 77 3.54 0.63 -3.50
CA VAL A 77 2.23 0.98 -4.04
C VAL A 77 1.40 1.56 -2.92
N HIS A 78 0.93 2.79 -3.09
CA HIS A 78 0.07 3.48 -2.14
C HIS A 78 -1.26 3.81 -2.80
N LEU A 79 -2.29 3.12 -2.36
CA LEU A 79 -3.66 3.32 -2.78
C LEU A 79 -4.29 4.34 -1.85
N VAL A 80 -4.56 5.54 -2.37
CA VAL A 80 -5.20 6.62 -1.62
C VAL A 80 -6.68 6.55 -1.92
N GLY A 81 -7.50 6.29 -0.91
CA GLY A 81 -8.94 6.36 -1.06
C GLY A 81 -9.47 7.77 -0.77
N PRO A 82 -10.68 8.11 -1.25
CA PRO A 82 -11.32 9.35 -0.84
C PRO A 82 -11.57 9.36 0.67
N HIS A 83 -11.33 10.52 1.30
CA HIS A 83 -11.55 10.73 2.73
C HIS A 83 -13.04 10.88 3.10
N ASP A 84 -13.89 11.12 2.11
CA ASP A 84 -15.32 11.30 2.32
C ASP A 84 -16.07 9.98 2.15
N LEU A 85 -16.73 9.54 3.23
CA LEU A 85 -17.61 8.38 3.29
C LEU A 85 -18.75 8.44 2.27
N ALA A 86 -19.12 9.64 1.83
CA ALA A 86 -20.21 9.87 0.89
C ALA A 86 -19.75 9.82 -0.57
N SER A 87 -18.44 9.82 -0.86
CA SER A 87 -17.99 9.75 -2.25
C SER A 87 -18.21 8.33 -2.75
N GLU A 88 -19.18 8.18 -3.64
CA GLU A 88 -19.42 6.94 -4.37
C GLU A 88 -18.12 6.44 -4.98
N TYR A 89 -17.97 5.12 -4.94
CA TYR A 89 -16.89 4.36 -5.57
C TYR A 89 -16.41 5.01 -6.87
N HIS A 90 -15.13 5.37 -6.95
CA HIS A 90 -14.58 5.90 -8.19
C HIS A 90 -14.39 4.74 -9.19
N PRO A 91 -15.17 4.65 -10.29
CA PRO A 91 -15.15 3.50 -11.19
C PRO A 91 -13.79 3.26 -11.86
N GLY A 92 -12.95 4.29 -11.94
CA GLY A 92 -11.58 4.19 -12.44
C GLY A 92 -10.60 3.51 -11.49
N PHE A 93 -10.94 3.29 -10.21
CA PHE A 93 -9.99 2.76 -9.23
C PHE A 93 -9.43 1.39 -9.63
N MET A 94 -10.30 0.45 -10.00
CA MET A 94 -9.87 -0.89 -10.42
C MET A 94 -9.03 -0.83 -11.69
N GLN A 95 -9.39 0.02 -12.65
CA GLN A 95 -8.62 0.21 -13.87
C GLN A 95 -7.20 0.73 -13.59
N LEU A 96 -7.06 1.65 -12.63
CA LEU A 96 -5.74 2.16 -12.22
C LEU A 96 -4.94 1.08 -11.47
N PHE A 97 -5.60 0.31 -10.61
CA PHE A 97 -4.96 -0.79 -9.88
C PHE A 97 -4.48 -1.90 -10.83
N GLU A 98 -5.25 -2.22 -11.86
CA GLU A 98 -4.88 -3.18 -12.91
C GLU A 98 -3.55 -2.83 -13.60
N LEU A 99 -3.19 -1.55 -13.69
CA LEU A 99 -1.89 -1.13 -14.21
C LEU A 99 -0.73 -1.53 -13.28
N ALA A 100 -0.94 -1.55 -11.98
CA ALA A 100 0.07 -1.92 -10.99
C ALA A 100 0.17 -3.44 -10.79
N LEU A 101 -0.89 -4.21 -11.10
CA LEU A 101 -0.97 -5.66 -10.90
C LEU A 101 0.25 -6.43 -11.43
N PRO A 102 0.72 -6.22 -12.68
CA PRO A 102 1.87 -6.98 -13.21
C PRO A 102 3.18 -6.69 -12.48
N HIS A 103 3.23 -5.61 -11.71
CA HIS A 103 4.43 -5.17 -11.00
C HIS A 103 4.40 -5.49 -9.50
N LEU A 104 3.32 -6.09 -8.99
CA LEU A 104 3.22 -6.43 -7.57
C LEU A 104 4.26 -7.46 -7.10
N GLY A 105 4.80 -8.28 -8.01
CA GLY A 105 5.89 -9.21 -7.67
C GLY A 105 7.19 -8.52 -7.21
N ARG A 106 7.37 -7.23 -7.53
CA ARG A 106 8.48 -6.39 -7.02
C ARG A 106 8.01 -5.33 -6.01
N CYS A 107 6.75 -5.39 -5.58
CA CYS A 107 6.22 -4.49 -4.57
C CYS A 107 6.75 -4.91 -3.18
N PHE A 108 7.42 -3.99 -2.50
CA PHE A 108 7.96 -4.22 -1.16
C PHE A 108 6.98 -3.75 -0.08
N VAL A 109 6.35 -2.59 -0.29
CA VAL A 109 5.31 -2.07 0.61
C VAL A 109 4.04 -1.83 -0.18
N PHE A 110 2.95 -2.40 0.31
CA PHE A 110 1.61 -2.13 -0.18
C PHE A 110 0.83 -1.37 0.89
N ARG A 111 0.39 -0.16 0.56
CA ARG A 111 -0.37 0.68 1.48
C ARG A 111 -1.75 0.97 0.91
N PHE A 112 -2.76 0.85 1.75
CA PHE A 112 -4.15 1.06 1.41
C PHE A 112 -4.79 2.00 2.44
N ASP A 113 -5.01 3.25 2.03
CA ASP A 113 -5.61 4.32 2.85
C ASP A 113 -7.08 4.50 2.48
N TYR A 114 -7.88 3.45 2.64
CA TYR A 114 -9.30 3.51 2.32
C TYR A 114 -10.17 2.75 3.31
N LEU A 115 -11.36 3.30 3.53
CA LEU A 115 -12.49 2.66 4.17
C LEU A 115 -12.76 1.31 3.53
N VAL A 116 -12.56 0.24 4.31
CA VAL A 116 -12.65 -1.14 3.86
C VAL A 116 -14.12 -1.47 3.55
N GLU A 117 -14.55 -1.10 2.36
CA GLU A 117 -15.73 -1.67 1.70
C GLU A 117 -15.36 -3.02 1.06
N PRO A 118 -16.35 -3.82 0.59
CA PRO A 118 -16.13 -5.20 0.15
C PRO A 118 -15.23 -5.41 -1.10
N MET A 119 -14.49 -4.40 -1.54
CA MET A 119 -13.49 -4.56 -2.59
C MET A 119 -12.16 -5.14 -2.10
N VAL A 120 -11.82 -5.00 -0.83
CA VAL A 120 -10.58 -5.58 -0.28
C VAL A 120 -10.57 -7.10 -0.49
N TYR A 121 -11.73 -7.75 -0.39
CA TYR A 121 -11.89 -9.18 -0.69
C TYR A 121 -11.43 -9.56 -2.12
N ASN A 122 -11.61 -8.66 -3.10
CA ASN A 122 -11.21 -8.91 -4.49
C ASN A 122 -9.72 -8.59 -4.75
N ILE A 123 -9.09 -7.78 -3.91
CA ILE A 123 -7.67 -7.42 -4.04
C ILE A 123 -6.77 -8.55 -3.52
N PHE A 124 -7.23 -9.30 -2.51
CA PHE A 124 -6.37 -10.17 -1.70
C PHE A 124 -6.27 -11.68 -2.04
N PRO A 125 -6.85 -12.24 -3.11
CA PRO A 125 -6.48 -13.58 -3.58
C PRO A 125 -5.48 -13.54 -4.76
N LEU A 126 -4.78 -12.43 -5.00
CA LEU A 126 -3.86 -12.34 -6.13
C LEU A 126 -2.61 -13.22 -5.93
N PRO A 127 -2.41 -14.28 -6.73
CA PRO A 127 -1.26 -15.18 -6.61
C PRO A 127 0.09 -14.47 -6.81
N SER A 128 0.07 -13.30 -7.43
CA SER A 128 1.23 -12.44 -7.66
C SER A 128 1.73 -11.71 -6.41
N MET A 129 1.03 -11.78 -5.28
CA MET A 129 1.41 -11.13 -4.02
C MET A 129 2.33 -11.95 -3.10
N ALA A 130 2.84 -13.09 -3.57
CA ALA A 130 3.63 -14.04 -2.77
C ALA A 130 4.93 -13.48 -2.13
N ILE A 131 5.31 -12.23 -2.42
CA ILE A 131 6.55 -11.58 -1.94
C ILE A 131 6.27 -10.19 -1.33
N LEU A 132 5.03 -9.88 -0.94
CA LEU A 132 4.78 -8.62 -0.24
C LEU A 132 5.43 -8.66 1.14
N HIS A 133 6.41 -7.78 1.36
CA HIS A 133 7.08 -7.69 2.66
C HIS A 133 6.18 -7.02 3.67
N THR A 134 5.58 -5.89 3.32
CA THR A 134 4.80 -5.12 4.28
C THR A 134 3.49 -4.65 3.67
N ILE A 135 2.40 -4.86 4.40
CA ILE A 135 1.08 -4.38 4.04
C ILE A 135 0.56 -3.47 5.15
N PHE A 136 0.12 -2.28 4.77
CA PHE A 136 -0.54 -1.34 5.65
C PHE A 136 -1.98 -1.15 5.19
N LEU A 137 -2.92 -1.46 6.08
CA LEU A 137 -4.35 -1.25 5.87
C LEU A 137 -4.82 -0.17 6.85
N PHE A 138 -5.35 0.90 6.30
CA PHE A 138 -5.85 2.06 7.02
C PHE A 138 -7.30 2.28 6.60
N GLY A 139 -8.25 2.08 7.51
CA GLY A 139 -9.65 2.37 7.25
C GLY A 139 -10.45 2.59 8.52
N LYS A 140 -11.48 3.43 8.44
CA LYS A 140 -12.56 3.44 9.44
C LYS A 140 -13.57 2.38 9.03
N VAL A 141 -14.21 1.68 9.97
CA VAL A 141 -15.39 0.85 9.64
C VAL A 141 -16.61 1.57 10.19
N PRO A 142 -17.54 2.06 9.34
CA PRO A 142 -18.64 2.92 9.79
C PRO A 142 -19.65 2.18 10.66
N ASN A 143 -19.73 0.85 10.58
CA ASN A 143 -20.59 0.00 11.42
C ASN A 143 -19.80 -1.21 11.92
N ALA A 144 -19.60 -1.31 13.24
CA ALA A 144 -18.62 -2.15 13.94
C ALA A 144 -18.75 -3.69 13.80
N SER A 145 -19.51 -4.20 12.83
CA SER A 145 -19.38 -5.59 12.38
C SER A 145 -17.96 -5.80 11.84
N SER A 146 -17.27 -6.79 12.39
CA SER A 146 -15.91 -7.14 11.98
C SER A 146 -15.83 -7.46 10.50
N VAL A 147 -14.70 -7.12 9.88
CA VAL A 147 -14.43 -7.39 8.47
C VAL A 147 -13.59 -8.66 8.37
N THR A 148 -14.07 -9.62 7.61
CA THR A 148 -13.24 -10.76 7.16
C THR A 148 -12.33 -10.20 6.07
N LEU A 149 -11.00 -10.20 6.21
CA LEU A 149 -10.15 -9.66 5.14
C LEU A 149 -9.83 -10.69 4.06
N PHE A 150 -10.00 -11.97 4.37
CA PHE A 150 -9.60 -13.09 3.54
C PHE A 150 -10.60 -14.22 3.69
N GLU A 151 -11.18 -14.68 2.58
CA GLU A 151 -12.10 -15.83 2.59
C GLU A 151 -11.36 -17.15 2.78
N ASP A 152 -10.17 -17.31 2.17
CA ASP A 152 -9.24 -18.42 2.40
C ASP A 152 -7.79 -17.93 2.45
N PRO A 153 -7.34 -17.45 3.62
CA PRO A 153 -6.00 -16.89 3.77
C PRO A 153 -4.86 -17.92 3.85
N ALA A 154 -5.16 -19.23 3.88
CA ALA A 154 -4.14 -20.27 3.97
C ALA A 154 -3.43 -20.54 2.63
N SER A 155 -4.04 -20.14 1.51
CA SER A 155 -3.67 -20.65 0.18
C SER A 155 -2.81 -19.71 -0.67
N TYR A 156 -2.75 -18.40 -0.37
CA TYR A 156 -2.19 -17.44 -1.36
C TYR A 156 -1.22 -16.38 -0.85
N LEU A 157 -1.21 -16.06 0.44
CA LEU A 157 -0.46 -14.89 0.92
C LEU A 157 0.72 -15.32 1.81
N ARG A 158 1.90 -14.73 1.59
CA ARG A 158 3.00 -14.77 2.57
C ARG A 158 3.41 -13.33 2.79
N VAL A 159 2.86 -12.71 3.83
CA VAL A 159 3.22 -11.33 4.20
C VAL A 159 4.14 -11.38 5.38
N LYS A 160 5.28 -10.71 5.31
CA LYS A 160 6.17 -10.66 6.47
C LYS A 160 5.55 -9.81 7.59
N ASP A 161 5.11 -8.61 7.25
CA ASP A 161 4.59 -7.62 8.20
C ASP A 161 3.22 -7.11 7.73
N LEU A 162 2.15 -7.39 8.48
CA LEU A 162 0.81 -6.84 8.24
C LEU A 162 0.46 -5.88 9.37
N THR A 163 0.16 -4.64 9.02
CA THR A 163 -0.27 -3.61 9.96
C THR A 163 -1.65 -3.11 9.59
N ILE A 164 -2.57 -3.13 10.55
CA ILE A 164 -3.98 -2.78 10.36
C ILE A 164 -4.33 -1.70 11.36
N PHE A 165 -4.83 -0.56 10.87
CA PHE A 165 -5.25 0.57 11.68
C PHE A 165 -6.78 0.74 11.63
N GLY A 166 -7.38 0.70 12.82
CA GLY A 166 -8.80 0.85 13.19
C GLY A 166 -9.83 0.13 12.34
N ILE A 167 -9.45 -1.05 11.83
CA ILE A 167 -10.36 -2.03 11.27
C ILE A 167 -10.46 -3.20 12.27
N PRO A 168 -11.65 -3.52 12.81
CA PRO A 168 -11.86 -4.74 13.56
C PRO A 168 -11.76 -5.95 12.62
N VAL A 169 -10.80 -6.84 12.87
CA VAL A 169 -10.49 -8.00 12.01
C VAL A 169 -10.90 -9.29 12.71
N THR A 170 -11.70 -10.14 12.06
CA THR A 170 -12.00 -11.49 12.56
C THR A 170 -12.29 -12.46 11.42
N PRO A 171 -11.91 -13.75 11.53
CA PRO A 171 -10.67 -14.29 12.11
C PRO A 171 -9.49 -14.16 11.13
N PHE A 172 -8.26 -14.13 11.64
CA PHE A 172 -7.05 -14.06 10.82
C PHE A 172 -6.21 -15.33 11.04
N PRO A 173 -5.76 -16.05 10.00
CA PRO A 173 -4.94 -17.23 10.22
C PRO A 173 -3.54 -16.82 10.65
N GLN A 174 -3.09 -17.44 11.73
CA GLN A 174 -1.79 -17.13 12.31
C GLN A 174 -0.63 -17.61 11.40
N ASN A 175 -0.86 -18.53 10.47
CA ASN A 175 0.25 -19.14 9.72
C ASN A 175 0.71 -18.31 8.50
N THR A 176 0.06 -17.20 8.21
CA THR A 176 0.22 -16.45 6.95
C THR A 176 1.10 -15.20 7.10
N VAL A 177 1.33 -14.74 8.35
CA VAL A 177 2.00 -13.47 8.64
C VAL A 177 3.06 -13.62 9.73
N SER A 178 4.28 -13.12 9.50
CA SER A 178 5.36 -13.17 10.52
C SER A 178 5.20 -12.15 11.64
N LYS A 179 4.58 -11.00 11.34
CA LYS A 179 4.30 -9.93 12.30
C LYS A 179 2.96 -9.26 11.99
N LEU A 180 2.03 -9.32 12.93
CA LEU A 180 0.73 -8.67 12.84
C LEU A 180 0.65 -7.54 13.88
N ILE A 181 0.39 -6.32 13.41
CA ILE A 181 0.11 -5.17 14.27
C ILE A 181 -1.33 -4.73 14.01
N ILE A 182 -2.16 -4.69 15.05
CA ILE A 182 -3.51 -4.15 14.97
C ILE A 182 -3.58 -2.98 15.94
N SER A 183 -3.88 -1.79 15.44
CA SER A 183 -3.97 -0.59 16.26
C SER A 183 -5.33 0.09 16.06
N PRO A 184 -6.12 0.36 17.10
CA PRO A 184 -7.36 1.12 16.94
C PRO A 184 -7.04 2.57 16.51
N TYR A 185 -7.88 3.16 15.65
CA TYR A 185 -7.70 4.52 15.12
C TYR A 185 -7.71 5.64 16.19
N TYR A 186 -8.02 5.32 17.45
CA TYR A 186 -8.40 6.31 18.47
C TYR A 186 -7.82 6.09 19.87
N THR A 187 -6.91 5.14 20.08
CA THR A 187 -6.15 5.11 21.33
C THR A 187 -4.65 5.08 21.02
N PRO A 188 -3.81 5.85 21.75
CA PRO A 188 -2.35 5.78 21.64
C PRO A 188 -1.78 4.41 22.06
N GLU A 189 -2.63 3.45 22.39
CA GLU A 189 -2.26 2.10 22.77
C GLU A 189 -2.18 1.21 21.52
N VAL A 190 -0.96 1.04 21.02
CA VAL A 190 -0.65 0.07 19.96
C VAL A 190 -0.66 -1.32 20.56
N TRP A 191 -1.63 -2.15 20.19
CA TRP A 191 -1.62 -3.57 20.54
C TRP A 191 -0.70 -4.31 19.59
N VAL A 192 0.56 -4.49 20.01
CA VAL A 192 1.43 -5.48 19.38
C VAL A 192 1.04 -6.82 19.98
N LEU A 193 0.35 -7.66 19.22
CA LEU A 193 0.12 -9.04 19.63
C LEU A 193 1.46 -9.77 19.54
N PRO A 194 2.08 -10.17 20.67
CA PRO A 194 3.31 -10.95 20.61
C PRO A 194 2.95 -12.29 19.95
N PHE A 195 3.66 -12.61 18.86
CA PHE A 195 3.59 -13.95 18.31
C PHE A 195 4.14 -14.91 19.35
N VAL A 196 3.31 -15.84 19.82
CA VAL A 196 3.82 -17.02 20.51
C VAL A 196 4.48 -17.85 19.42
N GLU A 197 5.81 -17.85 19.39
CA GLU A 197 6.57 -18.84 18.61
C GLU A 197 6.25 -20.23 19.20
N SER A 198 5.13 -20.83 18.79
CA SER A 198 4.95 -22.27 18.96
C SER A 198 5.79 -22.94 17.88
N LEU A 199 7.08 -23.09 18.18
CA LEU A 199 7.99 -23.98 17.47
C LEU A 199 7.45 -25.43 17.55
N PRO A 200 7.34 -26.17 16.43
CA PRO A 200 7.68 -27.57 16.40
C PRO A 200 9.20 -27.78 16.40
#